data_AF-A0A7Y2HQ26-F1
#
_entry.id   AF-A0A7Y2HQ26-F1
#
_cell.length_a   1.000
_cell.length_b   1.000
_cell.length_c   1.000
_cell.angle_alpha   90.00
_cell.angle_beta   90.00
_cell.angle_gamma   90.00
#
_symmetry.space_group_name_H-M   'P 1'
#
loop_
_entity.id
_entity.type
_entity.pdbx_description
1 polymer ?
#
loop_
_entity_poly.entity_id
_entity_poly.type
_entity_poly.pdbx_seq_one_letter_code
_entity_poly.pdbx_strand_id
1 'polypeptide(L)'
;MKIREKLPELVIESSMVVLAVVIALAVDEWRENQQQEELADRALQVVIAEIEANRTELGNSLPANEALLERVAEAAQAGGLDADFDLTFEYSLLSSSGWETAQVTQATHFMPLEHVQRLATLYGLQELVERSQDRMLDFILDVGTLARDDPDQIPTLVRGSLTNAVGMSGILMDTYDRVLDEIEGEGSGS
;
A
#
# COMPACT_ATOMS: atom_id res chain seq x y z
N MET A 1 51.94 -34.34 -39.63
CA MET A 1 52.46 -33.33 -38.67
C MET A 1 51.92 -31.90 -38.89
N LYS A 2 51.18 -31.60 -39.98
CA LYS A 2 50.64 -30.25 -40.28
C LYS A 2 49.53 -29.73 -39.35
N ILE A 3 48.88 -30.59 -38.57
CA ILE A 3 47.80 -30.16 -37.64
C ILE A 3 48.37 -29.43 -36.41
N ARG A 4 49.60 -29.76 -35.98
CA ARG A 4 50.25 -29.13 -34.81
C ARG A 4 50.64 -27.67 -35.04
N GLU A 5 50.89 -27.27 -36.29
CA GLU A 5 51.28 -25.89 -36.64
C GLU A 5 50.07 -24.96 -36.79
N LYS A 6 48.89 -25.49 -37.14
CA LYS A 6 47.64 -24.72 -37.28
C LYS A 6 46.77 -24.65 -36.02
N LEU A 7 47.06 -25.51 -35.04
CA LEU A 7 46.40 -25.54 -33.73
C LEU A 7 46.38 -24.19 -33.00
N PRO A 8 47.51 -23.45 -32.86
CA PRO A 8 47.49 -22.16 -32.16
C PRO A 8 46.66 -21.10 -32.89
N GLU A 9 46.65 -21.11 -34.23
CA GLU A 9 45.83 -20.21 -35.06
C GLU A 9 44.33 -20.48 -34.85
N LEU A 10 43.92 -21.75 -34.89
CA LEU A 10 42.53 -22.15 -34.64
C LEU A 10 42.05 -21.84 -33.21
N VAL A 11 42.95 -22.01 -32.22
CA VAL A 11 42.65 -21.70 -30.81
C VAL A 11 42.44 -20.20 -30.63
N ILE A 12 43.29 -19.36 -31.25
CA ILE A 12 43.13 -17.90 -31.20
C ILE A 12 41.81 -17.49 -31.87
N GLU A 13 41.52 -18.02 -33.06
CA GLU A 13 40.30 -17.71 -33.80
C GLU A 13 39.03 -18.10 -33.03
N SER A 14 39.02 -19.31 -32.46
CA SER A 14 37.91 -19.79 -31.64
C SER A 14 37.78 -18.99 -30.33
N SER A 15 38.89 -18.59 -29.70
CA SER A 15 38.87 -17.76 -28.50
C SER A 15 38.36 -16.34 -28.77
N MET A 16 38.63 -15.78 -29.95
CA MET A 16 38.07 -14.48 -30.36
C MET A 16 36.56 -14.55 -30.60
N VAL A 17 36.07 -15.65 -31.19
CA VAL A 17 34.62 -15.87 -31.35
C VAL A 17 33.94 -15.99 -29.99
N VAL A 18 34.51 -16.77 -29.08
CA VAL A 18 33.99 -16.89 -27.70
C VAL A 18 34.01 -15.54 -26.99
N LEU A 19 35.10 -14.77 -27.11
CA LEU A 19 35.21 -13.43 -26.53
C LEU A 19 34.13 -12.47 -27.06
N ALA A 20 33.89 -12.48 -28.37
CA ALA A 20 32.85 -11.65 -28.98
C ALA A 20 31.45 -12.01 -28.46
N VAL A 21 31.16 -13.32 -28.29
CA VAL A 21 29.90 -13.79 -27.70
C VAL A 21 29.77 -13.38 -26.23
N VAL A 22 30.83 -13.53 -25.44
CA VAL A 22 30.82 -13.13 -24.02
C VAL A 22 30.60 -11.61 -23.87
N ILE A 23 31.23 -10.79 -24.71
CA ILE A 23 31.02 -9.33 -24.69
C ILE A 23 29.58 -8.98 -25.08
N ALA A 24 29.02 -9.65 -26.09
CA ALA A 24 27.62 -9.43 -26.48
C ALA A 24 26.66 -9.75 -25.32
N LEU A 25 26.84 -10.89 -24.66
CA LEU A 25 26.04 -11.27 -23.49
C LEU A 25 26.20 -10.27 -22.33
N ALA A 26 27.42 -9.82 -22.05
CA ALA A 26 27.67 -8.83 -21.00
C ALA A 26 26.99 -7.47 -21.29
N VAL A 27 26.94 -7.04 -22.55
CA VAL A 27 26.25 -5.81 -22.95
C VAL A 27 24.73 -5.97 -22.82
N ASP A 28 24.19 -7.13 -23.20
CA ASP A 28 22.77 -7.43 -23.04
C ASP A 28 22.37 -7.47 -21.56
N GLU A 29 23.14 -8.15 -20.70
CA GLU A 29 22.91 -8.20 -19.25
C GLU A 29 22.97 -6.80 -18.63
N TRP A 30 23.95 -5.97 -18.99
CA TRP A 30 24.05 -4.61 -18.48
C TRP A 30 22.83 -3.77 -18.86
N ARG A 31 22.39 -3.86 -20.12
CA ARG A 31 21.20 -3.14 -20.59
C ARG A 31 19.94 -3.61 -19.87
N GLU A 32 19.80 -4.92 -19.66
CA GLU A 32 18.67 -5.50 -18.95
C GLU A 32 18.63 -5.02 -17.50
N ASN A 33 19.77 -4.99 -16.80
CA ASN A 33 19.85 -4.47 -15.44
C ASN A 33 19.43 -2.99 -15.35
N GLN A 34 19.86 -2.15 -16.30
CA GLN A 34 19.41 -0.75 -16.34
C GLN A 34 17.88 -0.62 -16.55
N GLN A 35 17.28 -1.48 -17.37
CA GLN A 35 15.84 -1.47 -17.60
C GLN A 35 15.05 -1.95 -16.36
N GLN A 36 15.61 -2.90 -15.62
CA GLN A 36 15.05 -3.40 -14.36
C GLN A 36 15.06 -2.34 -13.27
N GLU A 37 16.18 -1.61 -13.12
CA GLU A 37 16.28 -0.46 -12.21
C GLU A 37 15.27 0.63 -12.57
N GLU A 38 15.18 1.01 -13.84
CA GLU A 38 14.22 2.03 -14.30
C GLU A 38 12.76 1.60 -14.06
N LEU A 39 12.46 0.31 -14.20
CA LEU A 39 11.13 -0.23 -13.88
C LEU A 39 10.83 -0.14 -12.39
N ALA A 40 11.78 -0.49 -11.52
CA ALA A 40 11.64 -0.37 -10.06
C ALA A 40 11.39 1.08 -9.64
N ASP A 41 12.21 2.01 -10.13
CA ASP A 41 12.12 3.44 -9.79
C ASP A 41 10.76 4.02 -10.19
N ARG A 42 10.31 3.73 -11.42
CA ARG A 42 9.00 4.19 -11.90
C ARG A 42 7.85 3.59 -11.09
N ALA A 43 7.91 2.30 -10.79
CA ALA A 43 6.88 1.64 -9.99
C ALA A 43 6.85 2.22 -8.57
N LEU A 44 8.00 2.49 -7.97
CA LEU A 44 8.11 3.12 -6.65
C LEU A 44 7.51 4.53 -6.66
N GLN A 45 7.79 5.35 -7.66
CA GLN A 45 7.18 6.68 -7.81
C GLN A 45 5.66 6.63 -7.92
N VAL A 46 5.12 5.67 -8.67
CA VAL A 46 3.66 5.46 -8.77
C VAL A 46 3.07 5.08 -7.42
N VAL A 47 3.73 4.18 -6.68
CA VAL A 47 3.28 3.77 -5.34
C VAL A 47 3.34 4.92 -4.34
N ILE A 48 4.39 5.75 -4.36
CA ILE A 48 4.50 6.94 -3.50
C ILE A 48 3.35 7.91 -3.78
N ALA A 49 3.10 8.22 -5.05
CA ALA A 49 1.99 9.10 -5.43
C ALA A 49 0.62 8.54 -5.02
N GLU A 50 0.43 7.21 -5.07
CA GLU A 50 -0.77 6.55 -4.56
C GLU A 50 -0.89 6.70 -3.03
N ILE A 51 0.21 6.53 -2.28
CA ILE A 51 0.26 6.71 -0.84
C ILE A 51 -0.11 8.15 -0.44
N GLU A 52 0.44 9.15 -1.13
CA GLU A 52 0.10 10.57 -0.90
C GLU A 52 -1.39 10.86 -1.13
N ALA A 53 -1.95 10.30 -2.22
CA ALA A 53 -3.35 10.45 -2.54
C ALA A 53 -4.24 9.78 -1.48
N ASN A 54 -3.93 8.54 -1.09
CA ASN A 54 -4.66 7.79 -0.07
C ASN A 54 -4.59 8.48 1.31
N ARG A 55 -3.41 8.98 1.68
CA ARG A 55 -3.22 9.76 2.91
C ARG A 55 -4.09 11.01 2.90
N THR A 56 -4.16 11.71 1.78
CA THR A 56 -5.01 12.89 1.62
C THR A 56 -6.49 12.54 1.76
N GLU A 57 -6.93 11.46 1.10
CA GLU A 57 -8.30 10.95 1.19
C GLU A 57 -8.67 10.61 2.63
N LEU A 58 -7.84 9.83 3.32
CA LEU A 58 -8.04 9.46 4.71
C LEU A 58 -8.01 10.67 5.64
N GLY A 59 -7.14 11.65 5.37
CA GLY A 59 -7.07 12.91 6.11
C GLY A 59 -8.33 13.78 5.97
N ASN A 60 -9.11 13.59 4.91
CA ASN A 60 -10.38 14.30 4.72
C ASN A 60 -11.54 13.63 5.48
N SER A 61 -11.57 12.30 5.56
CA SER A 61 -12.65 11.54 6.19
C SER A 61 -12.45 11.34 7.70
N LEU A 62 -11.21 11.17 8.16
CA LEU A 62 -10.89 10.85 9.55
C LEU A 62 -11.43 11.89 10.54
N PRO A 63 -11.25 13.22 10.34
CA PRO A 63 -11.77 14.22 11.28
C PRO A 63 -13.29 14.21 11.40
N ALA A 64 -14.00 13.92 10.31
CA ALA A 64 -15.46 13.79 10.33
C ALA A 64 -15.91 12.56 11.13
N ASN A 65 -15.20 11.44 10.98
CA ASN A 65 -15.47 10.22 11.72
C ASN A 65 -15.11 10.34 13.21
N GLU A 66 -14.06 11.09 13.56
CA GLU A 66 -13.74 11.45 14.95
C GLU A 66 -14.84 12.29 15.58
N ALA A 67 -15.32 13.32 14.87
CA ALA A 67 -16.43 14.15 15.33
C ALA A 67 -17.72 13.33 15.50
N LEU A 68 -17.99 12.36 14.61
CA LEU A 68 -19.11 11.42 14.78
C LEU A 68 -18.95 10.57 16.03
N LEU A 69 -17.75 10.03 16.28
CA LEU A 69 -17.47 9.23 17.48
C LEU A 69 -17.70 10.04 18.77
N GLU A 70 -17.29 11.31 18.81
CA GLU A 70 -17.54 12.20 19.94
C GLU A 70 -19.04 12.41 20.16
N ARG A 71 -19.80 12.75 19.10
CA ARG A 71 -21.26 12.91 19.16
C ARG A 71 -21.97 11.65 19.67
N VAL A 72 -21.55 10.48 19.19
CA VAL A 72 -22.12 9.19 19.65
C VAL A 72 -21.79 8.93 21.11
N ALA A 73 -20.57 9.27 21.56
CA ALA A 73 -20.17 9.11 22.95
C ALA A 73 -20.95 10.04 23.91
N GLU A 74 -21.27 11.26 23.47
CA GLU A 74 -22.12 12.20 24.21
C GLU A 74 -23.56 11.70 24.31
N ALA A 75 -24.15 11.27 23.18
CA ALA A 75 -25.51 10.74 23.16
C ALA A 75 -25.67 9.48 24.01
N ALA A 76 -24.70 8.57 23.96
CA ALA A 76 -24.67 7.39 24.82
C ALA A 76 -24.67 7.73 26.32
N GLN A 77 -24.05 8.86 26.72
CA GLN A 77 -24.08 9.34 28.10
C GLN A 77 -25.40 10.05 28.46
N ALA A 78 -26.02 10.71 27.49
CA ALA A 78 -27.27 11.48 27.68
C ALA A 78 -28.54 10.62 27.72
N GLY A 79 -28.43 9.30 27.49
CA GLY A 79 -29.58 8.37 27.56
C GLY A 79 -29.84 7.57 26.27
N GLY A 80 -28.93 7.61 25.29
CA GLY A 80 -29.00 6.82 24.07
C GLY A 80 -28.99 7.65 22.79
N LEU A 81 -29.05 6.97 21.65
CA LEU A 81 -29.21 7.61 20.34
C LEU A 81 -30.71 7.76 20.05
N ASP A 82 -31.16 8.96 19.74
CA ASP A 82 -32.53 9.20 19.29
C ASP A 82 -32.74 8.71 17.85
N ALA A 83 -34.01 8.57 17.43
CA ALA A 83 -34.34 8.05 16.11
C ALA A 83 -33.85 8.93 14.95
N ASP A 84 -33.61 10.21 15.21
CA ASP A 84 -33.12 11.20 14.25
C ASP A 84 -31.60 11.40 14.34
N PHE A 85 -30.88 10.57 15.12
CA PHE A 85 -29.44 10.69 15.26
C PHE A 85 -28.75 10.42 13.92
N ASP A 86 -28.05 11.44 13.42
CA ASP A 86 -27.29 11.35 12.18
C ASP A 86 -26.00 10.53 12.37
N LEU A 87 -25.99 9.34 11.77
CA LEU A 87 -24.87 8.36 11.76
C LEU A 87 -24.09 8.38 10.44
N THR A 88 -23.98 9.54 9.78
CA THR A 88 -23.20 9.65 8.54
C THR A 88 -21.71 9.40 8.81
N PHE A 89 -21.24 8.21 8.40
CA PHE A 89 -19.84 7.82 8.41
C PHE A 89 -19.19 8.17 7.06
N GLU A 90 -18.08 8.88 7.09
CA GLU A 90 -17.33 9.25 5.90
C GLU A 90 -16.43 8.08 5.46
N TYR A 91 -16.73 7.52 4.29
CA TYR A 91 -15.97 6.41 3.71
C TYR A 91 -14.76 6.92 2.93
N SER A 92 -13.58 6.38 3.21
CA SER A 92 -12.36 6.74 2.47
C SER A 92 -12.13 5.77 1.31
N LEU A 93 -12.04 6.28 0.09
CA LEU A 93 -11.76 5.47 -1.10
C LEU A 93 -10.24 5.33 -1.30
N LEU A 94 -9.65 4.34 -0.63
CA LEU A 94 -8.22 4.06 -0.73
C LEU A 94 -7.92 3.16 -1.94
N SER A 95 -6.79 3.38 -2.59
CA SER A 95 -6.34 2.61 -3.76
C SER A 95 -5.15 1.71 -3.43
N SER A 96 -5.11 0.52 -4.01
CA SER A 96 -3.95 -0.40 -4.01
C SER A 96 -3.38 -0.67 -5.40
N SER A 97 -3.91 0.02 -6.42
CA SER A 97 -3.66 -0.28 -7.83
C SER A 97 -2.19 -0.15 -8.24
N GLY A 98 -1.49 0.87 -7.73
CA GLY A 98 -0.08 1.11 -8.01
C GLY A 98 0.77 -0.02 -7.44
N TRP A 99 0.49 -0.41 -6.19
CA TRP A 99 1.18 -1.51 -5.52
C TRP A 99 0.90 -2.87 -6.15
N GLU A 100 -0.34 -3.16 -6.53
CA GLU A 100 -0.71 -4.38 -7.24
C GLU A 100 -0.04 -4.44 -8.62
N THR A 101 -0.02 -3.32 -9.35
CA THR A 101 0.65 -3.24 -10.65
C THR A 101 2.16 -3.49 -10.50
N ALA A 102 2.80 -2.93 -9.48
CA ALA A 102 4.21 -3.17 -9.19
C ALA A 102 4.50 -4.65 -8.92
N GLN A 103 3.62 -5.35 -8.20
CA GLN A 103 3.74 -6.79 -7.96
C GLN A 103 3.54 -7.62 -9.24
N VAL A 104 2.49 -7.32 -10.01
CA VAL A 104 2.15 -8.04 -11.26
C VAL A 104 3.26 -7.88 -12.31
N THR A 105 3.83 -6.68 -12.41
CA THR A 105 4.94 -6.39 -13.32
C THR A 105 6.30 -6.85 -12.80
N GLN A 106 6.35 -7.43 -11.60
CA GLN A 106 7.58 -7.85 -10.90
C GLN A 106 8.56 -6.71 -10.63
N ALA A 107 8.12 -5.45 -10.72
CA ALA A 107 8.95 -4.30 -10.39
C ALA A 107 9.46 -4.37 -8.94
N THR A 108 8.67 -4.97 -8.04
CA THR A 108 9.05 -5.20 -6.64
C THR A 108 10.26 -6.13 -6.47
N HIS A 109 10.59 -6.97 -7.45
CA HIS A 109 11.77 -7.84 -7.38
C HIS A 109 13.09 -7.05 -7.42
N PHE A 110 13.07 -5.91 -8.10
CA PHE A 110 14.24 -5.06 -8.33
C PHE A 110 14.28 -3.87 -7.36
N MET A 111 13.27 -3.72 -6.51
CA MET A 111 13.26 -2.72 -5.44
C MET A 111 14.13 -3.17 -4.24
N PRO A 112 14.66 -2.22 -3.45
CA PRO A 112 15.27 -2.54 -2.17
C PRO A 112 14.30 -3.34 -1.27
N LEU A 113 14.80 -4.42 -0.67
CA LEU A 113 14.00 -5.30 0.18
C LEU A 113 13.28 -4.54 1.31
N GLU A 114 13.93 -3.54 1.87
CA GLU A 114 13.38 -2.70 2.94
C GLU A 114 12.14 -1.94 2.47
N HIS A 115 12.15 -1.38 1.25
CA HIS A 115 10.98 -0.73 0.66
C HIS A 115 9.83 -1.72 0.48
N VAL A 116 10.12 -2.89 -0.09
CA VAL A 116 9.10 -3.92 -0.34
C VAL A 116 8.43 -4.36 0.96
N GLN A 117 9.20 -4.54 2.04
CA GLN A 117 8.66 -4.94 3.36
C GLN A 117 7.79 -3.84 3.98
N ARG A 118 8.22 -2.57 3.90
CA ARG A 118 7.47 -1.43 4.42
C ARG A 118 6.14 -1.26 3.66
N LEU A 119 6.19 -1.30 2.33
CA LEU A 119 5.01 -1.23 1.46
C LEU A 119 4.05 -2.40 1.71
N ALA A 120 4.55 -3.64 1.77
CA ALA A 120 3.70 -4.80 2.09
C ALA A 120 2.99 -4.66 3.44
N THR A 121 3.69 -4.13 4.44
CA THR A 121 3.09 -3.88 5.77
C THR A 121 2.02 -2.79 5.70
N LEU A 122 2.30 -1.69 5.01
CA LEU A 122 1.38 -0.58 4.83
C LEU A 122 0.08 -1.03 4.13
N TYR A 123 0.19 -1.71 3.00
CA TYR A 123 -0.99 -2.17 2.25
C TYR A 123 -1.74 -3.28 2.98
N GLY A 124 -1.07 -4.11 3.79
CA GLY A 124 -1.74 -5.07 4.67
C GLY A 124 -2.57 -4.38 5.77
N LEU A 125 -2.11 -3.25 6.30
CA LEU A 125 -2.88 -2.42 7.24
C LEU A 125 -4.03 -1.71 6.53
N GLN A 126 -3.81 -1.19 5.32
CA GLN A 126 -4.84 -0.56 4.50
C GLN A 126 -6.01 -1.52 4.26
N GLU A 127 -5.74 -2.75 3.84
CA GLU A 127 -6.77 -3.79 3.64
C GLU A 127 -7.57 -4.07 4.92
N LEU A 128 -6.94 -3.98 6.09
CA LEU A 128 -7.62 -4.16 7.37
C LEU A 128 -8.57 -2.98 7.67
N VAL A 129 -8.15 -1.74 7.36
CA VAL A 129 -8.97 -0.54 7.48
C VAL A 129 -10.14 -0.57 6.51
N GLU A 130 -9.92 -0.85 5.23
CA GLU A 130 -10.98 -0.98 4.22
C GLU A 130 -12.05 -1.98 4.66
N ARG A 131 -11.64 -3.18 5.11
CA ARG A 131 -12.57 -4.17 5.69
C ARG A 131 -13.27 -3.71 6.96
N SER A 132 -12.70 -2.77 7.71
CA SER A 132 -13.37 -2.16 8.87
C SER A 132 -14.39 -1.11 8.44
N GLN A 133 -14.10 -0.32 7.40
CA GLN A 133 -15.04 0.65 6.83
C GLN A 133 -16.26 -0.06 6.23
N ASP A 134 -16.04 -1.15 5.48
CA ASP A 134 -17.13 -1.95 4.89
C ASP A 134 -18.07 -2.50 5.97
N ARG A 135 -17.50 -3.08 7.04
CA ARG A 135 -18.29 -3.56 8.19
C ARG A 135 -19.04 -2.45 8.90
N MET A 136 -18.48 -1.24 8.98
CA MET A 136 -19.16 -0.09 9.57
C MET A 136 -20.35 0.35 8.70
N LEU A 137 -20.16 0.39 7.38
CA LEU A 137 -21.22 0.74 6.44
C LEU A 137 -22.37 -0.26 6.49
N ASP A 138 -22.07 -1.55 6.46
CA ASP A 138 -23.06 -2.63 6.61
C ASP A 138 -23.82 -2.49 7.94
N PHE A 139 -23.09 -2.23 9.03
CA PHE A 139 -23.68 -2.03 10.34
C PHE A 139 -24.63 -0.82 10.39
N ILE A 140 -24.28 0.31 9.76
CA ILE A 140 -25.14 1.50 9.69
C ILE A 140 -26.42 1.19 8.90
N LEU A 141 -26.31 0.48 7.79
CA LEU A 141 -27.47 0.09 6.98
C LEU A 141 -28.43 -0.83 7.76
N ASP A 142 -27.88 -1.72 8.58
CA ASP A 142 -28.65 -2.68 9.39
C ASP A 142 -29.14 -2.10 10.73
N VAL A 143 -28.62 -0.95 11.18
CA VAL A 143 -28.91 -0.38 12.51
C VAL A 143 -30.40 -0.19 12.75
N GLY A 144 -31.17 0.18 11.72
CA GLY A 144 -32.62 0.38 11.81
C GLY A 144 -33.40 -0.93 12.01
N THR A 145 -32.82 -2.08 11.67
CA THR A 145 -33.40 -3.40 11.99
C THR A 145 -33.05 -3.82 13.41
N LEU A 146 -31.78 -3.67 13.80
CA LEU A 146 -31.28 -4.01 15.13
C LEU A 146 -31.95 -3.17 16.24
N ALA A 147 -32.20 -1.89 15.97
CA ALA A 147 -32.87 -0.99 16.90
C ALA A 147 -34.32 -1.39 17.23
N ARG A 148 -34.97 -2.22 16.39
CA ARG A 148 -36.30 -2.75 16.71
C ARG A 148 -36.26 -3.90 17.71
N ASP A 149 -35.19 -4.68 17.69
CA ASP A 149 -35.08 -5.91 18.48
C ASP A 149 -34.44 -5.66 19.85
N ASP A 150 -33.41 -4.79 19.92
CA ASP A 150 -32.72 -4.45 21.18
C ASP A 150 -32.15 -3.02 21.16
N PRO A 151 -33.00 -1.99 21.35
CA PRO A 151 -32.62 -0.59 21.21
C PRO A 151 -31.58 -0.12 22.24
N ASP A 152 -31.56 -0.73 23.44
CA ASP A 152 -30.69 -0.31 24.54
C ASP A 152 -29.21 -0.65 24.28
N GLN A 153 -28.93 -1.63 23.43
CA GLN A 153 -27.56 -2.04 23.08
C GLN A 153 -26.95 -1.23 21.93
N ILE A 154 -27.78 -0.58 21.09
CA ILE A 154 -27.33 0.11 19.87
C ILE A 154 -26.25 1.17 20.15
N PRO A 155 -26.38 2.08 21.13
CA PRO A 155 -25.36 3.10 21.37
C PRO A 155 -23.99 2.51 21.72
N THR A 156 -23.96 1.40 22.47
CA THR A 156 -22.73 0.73 22.86
C THR A 156 -22.07 0.05 21.65
N LEU A 157 -22.87 -0.60 20.80
CA LEU A 157 -22.38 -1.27 19.59
C LEU A 157 -21.87 -0.25 18.56
N VAL A 158 -22.63 0.81 18.28
CA VAL A 158 -22.22 1.89 17.36
C VAL A 158 -20.91 2.51 17.83
N ARG A 159 -20.82 2.87 19.12
CA ARG A 159 -19.61 3.47 19.70
C ARG A 159 -18.42 2.53 19.59
N GLY A 160 -18.59 1.24 19.88
CA GLY A 160 -17.52 0.24 19.79
C GLY A 160 -16.98 0.10 18.37
N SER A 161 -17.89 -0.02 17.39
CA SER A 161 -17.55 -0.12 15.97
C SER A 161 -16.84 1.14 15.46
N LEU A 162 -17.35 2.33 15.79
CA LEU A 162 -16.73 3.61 15.43
C LEU A 162 -15.34 3.78 16.07
N THR A 163 -15.20 3.45 17.36
CA THR A 163 -13.91 3.55 18.06
C THR A 163 -12.86 2.69 17.37
N ASN A 164 -13.24 1.47 16.96
CA ASN A 164 -12.34 0.58 16.23
C ASN A 164 -11.98 1.13 14.84
N ALA A 165 -12.98 1.59 14.07
CA ALA A 165 -12.77 2.11 12.73
C ALA A 165 -11.88 3.38 12.73
N VAL A 166 -12.18 4.34 13.60
CA VAL A 166 -11.39 5.57 13.78
C VAL A 166 -9.98 5.26 14.26
N GLY A 167 -9.84 4.39 15.27
CA GLY A 167 -8.53 4.01 15.80
C GLY A 167 -7.63 3.35 14.74
N MET A 168 -8.18 2.44 13.94
CA MET A 168 -7.42 1.80 12.85
C MET A 168 -7.06 2.77 11.73
N SER A 169 -7.96 3.70 11.40
CA SER A 169 -7.72 4.76 10.42
C SER A 169 -6.60 5.71 10.88
N GLY A 170 -6.56 6.06 12.17
CA GLY A 170 -5.46 6.84 12.75
C GLY A 170 -4.10 6.12 12.65
N ILE A 171 -4.06 4.82 12.96
CA ILE A 171 -2.82 4.02 12.81
C ILE A 171 -2.36 3.97 11.35
N LEU A 172 -3.29 3.86 10.40
CA LEU A 172 -2.97 3.88 8.97
C LEU A 172 -2.43 5.25 8.54
N MET A 173 -3.06 6.35 9.00
CA MET A 173 -2.58 7.72 8.74
C MET A 173 -1.14 7.92 9.23
N ASP A 174 -0.86 7.55 10.48
CA ASP A 174 0.49 7.61 11.06
C ASP A 174 1.50 6.74 10.29
N THR A 175 1.02 5.65 9.68
CA THR A 175 1.88 4.75 8.89
C THR A 175 2.13 5.29 7.49
N TYR A 176 1.17 5.97 6.86
CA TYR A 176 1.42 6.73 5.64
C TYR A 176 2.46 7.82 5.86
N ASP A 177 2.32 8.62 6.93
CA ASP A 177 3.30 9.66 7.31
C ASP A 177 4.71 9.09 7.43
N ARG A 178 4.86 8.02 8.21
CA ARG A 178 6.15 7.37 8.45
C ARG A 178 6.79 6.86 7.16
N VAL A 179 6.01 6.20 6.30
CA VAL A 179 6.53 5.63 5.05
C VAL A 179 6.98 6.73 4.09
N LEU A 180 6.23 7.83 3.98
CA LEU A 180 6.62 8.97 3.16
C LEU A 180 7.89 9.65 3.69
N ASP A 181 7.96 9.93 4.99
CA ASP A 181 9.13 10.55 5.62
C ASP A 181 10.41 9.72 5.43
N GLU A 182 10.31 8.40 5.58
CA GLU A 182 11.44 7.48 5.44
C GLU A 182 11.93 7.40 3.99
N ILE A 183 11.02 7.35 3.02
CA ILE A 183 11.37 7.28 1.59
C ILE A 183 11.97 8.61 1.10
N GLU A 184 11.43 9.75 1.53
CA GLU A 184 11.99 11.07 1.22
C GLU A 184 13.37 11.29 1.86
N GLY A 185 13.56 10.79 3.09
CA GLY A 185 14.84 10.87 3.82
C GLY A 185 15.98 10.10 3.15
N GLU A 186 15.68 8.98 2.49
CA GLU A 186 16.66 8.17 1.77
C GLU A 186 17.08 8.79 0.42
N GLY A 187 16.20 9.58 -0.21
CA GLY A 187 16.47 10.29 -1.48
C GLY A 187 17.43 11.48 -1.37
N SER A 188 17.64 12.05 -0.18
CA SER A 188 18.59 13.17 0.04
C SER A 188 20.04 12.73 0.31
N GLY A 189 20.30 11.42 0.34
CA GLY A 189 21.60 10.85 0.69
C GLY A 189 22.45 10.32 -0.47
N SER A 190 21.99 10.44 -1.73
CA SER A 190 22.71 9.97 -2.93
C SER A 190 23.22 11.11 -3.80
#